data_AF-A0A358EMD0-F1
#
_entry.id   AF-A0A358EMD0-F1
#
_cell.length_a   1.000
_cell.length_b   1.000
_cell.length_c   1.000
_cell.angle_alpha   90.00
_cell.angle_beta   90.00
_cell.angle_gamma   90.00
#
_symmetry.space_group_name_H-M   'P 1'
#
loop_
_entity.id
_entity.type
_entity.pdbx_description
1 polymer ?
#
loop_
_entity_poly.entity_id
_entity_poly.type
_entity_poly.pdbx_seq_one_letter_code
_entity_poly.pdbx_strand_id
1 'polypeptide(L)'
;MNGKNRSDTMDTPPKEALIGVIFLCLCGLFFLQGSLNSQRGELSPTYLEPLQDAPPLLALTTQSLGGFRGIISSYLWLRANNMQLKKKYQEQMQLSEWVAQLQPQVSMVWRNRAWNMAYNISVTYPDKETRWKYVTEGVSLLRDKGIRYNPQEPLIYHELGWIFQHKIGHNMDDHHRYYKMRWLQEMTDVLWGSDARANAMRGVPNFDELINPPNDEIADRVKRLREIYKMDPREMKSINEKYGRVEKPDGQVVYALDWRKPETQAIYWAMIGLKRCRHNPAKENDLRKLERILYQSMMYSFDRGKLNTPSGATVPPDQYFSNPLLVVPNLDLTERTHQSYIDMAELAVKEREANVEGTYHIAHMNFLRRVVEWNYYYNREEEAVKWLKIALETYPDNMMYFTGANRNEDGSWSYDMDKFVLNRLKDAVNRGSIDKTLALLIGLLIRHYTHLALGEEEEAVSHLTMAENLHQRFTDRFSNAAENRVSLPSFEGVKLARLRAFLVEEDPVLTKRLRTVLGLKEDELPEEPQVQVPQPKPKQ
;
A
#
# COMPACT_ATOMS: atom_id res chain seq x y z
N MET A 1 -48.07 14.02 -70.24
CA MET A 1 -47.25 15.14 -69.74
C MET A 1 -47.08 14.96 -68.25
N ASN A 2 -45.83 14.70 -67.84
CA ASN A 2 -45.41 14.37 -66.48
C ASN A 2 -45.32 15.60 -65.57
N GLY A 3 -45.58 15.37 -64.28
CA GLY A 3 -44.77 15.93 -63.20
C GLY A 3 -45.26 17.24 -62.56
N LYS A 4 -45.96 17.12 -61.43
CA LYS A 4 -45.99 18.17 -60.40
C LYS A 4 -45.38 17.59 -59.12
N ASN A 5 -44.07 17.73 -58.97
CA ASN A 5 -43.38 17.51 -57.70
C ASN A 5 -43.69 18.70 -56.78
N ARG A 6 -44.36 18.43 -55.65
CA ARG A 6 -44.28 19.30 -54.46
C ARG A 6 -43.04 18.87 -53.68
N SER A 7 -41.99 19.69 -53.70
CA SER A 7 -40.96 19.67 -52.65
C SER A 7 -41.29 20.80 -51.68
N ASP A 8 -41.85 20.46 -50.51
CA ASP A 8 -41.85 21.36 -49.36
C ASP A 8 -40.41 21.48 -48.87
N THR A 9 -39.70 22.52 -49.31
CA THR A 9 -38.45 22.93 -48.69
C THR A 9 -38.80 23.71 -47.44
N MET A 10 -38.54 23.14 -46.26
CA MET A 10 -38.50 23.93 -45.02
C MET A 10 -37.48 25.05 -45.21
N ASP A 11 -37.93 26.31 -45.20
CA ASP A 11 -37.07 27.49 -45.22
C ASP A 11 -36.18 27.46 -43.99
N THR A 12 -34.93 27.03 -44.17
CA THR A 12 -33.90 27.17 -43.14
C THR A 12 -33.74 28.65 -42.81
N PRO A 13 -33.86 29.07 -41.55
CA PRO A 13 -33.75 30.47 -41.18
C PRO A 13 -32.38 31.02 -41.60
N PRO A 14 -32.31 32.31 -42.00
CA PRO A 14 -31.05 32.93 -42.39
C PRO A 14 -30.03 32.85 -41.24
N LYS A 15 -28.75 32.64 -41.58
CA LYS A 15 -27.67 32.41 -40.60
C LYS A 15 -27.61 33.52 -39.55
N GLU A 16 -27.93 34.74 -39.95
CA GLU A 16 -27.97 35.94 -39.13
C GLU A 16 -29.09 35.86 -38.07
N ALA A 17 -30.26 35.33 -38.42
CA ALA A 17 -31.36 35.12 -37.48
C ALA A 17 -31.03 34.01 -36.47
N LEU A 18 -30.38 32.94 -36.92
CA LEU A 18 -29.90 31.87 -36.03
C LEU A 18 -28.85 32.40 -35.03
N ILE A 19 -27.90 33.22 -35.50
CA ILE A 19 -26.90 33.89 -34.66
C ILE A 19 -27.59 34.82 -33.64
N GLY A 20 -28.58 35.60 -34.07
CA GLY A 20 -29.36 36.48 -33.20
C GLY A 20 -30.09 35.71 -32.09
N VAL A 21 -30.72 34.59 -32.41
CA VAL A 21 -31.38 33.71 -31.43
C VAL A 21 -30.38 33.09 -30.46
N ILE A 22 -29.23 32.60 -30.94
CA ILE A 22 -28.16 32.07 -30.07
C ILE A 22 -27.68 33.16 -29.10
N PHE A 23 -27.45 34.38 -29.59
CA PHE A 23 -27.02 35.50 -28.77
C PHE A 23 -28.04 35.86 -27.69
N LEU A 24 -29.33 35.94 -28.05
CA LEU A 24 -30.44 36.16 -27.11
C LEU A 24 -30.53 35.06 -26.05
N CYS A 25 -30.41 33.80 -26.44
CA CYS A 25 -30.39 32.66 -25.52
C CYS A 25 -29.19 32.71 -24.57
N LEU A 26 -27.99 33.06 -25.06
CA LEU A 26 -26.79 33.21 -24.24
C LEU A 26 -26.91 34.39 -23.26
N CYS A 27 -27.46 35.53 -23.69
CA CYS A 27 -27.75 36.65 -22.80
C CYS A 27 -28.81 36.31 -21.74
N GLY A 28 -29.87 35.59 -22.11
CA GLY A 28 -30.88 35.12 -21.14
C GLY A 28 -30.29 34.17 -20.10
N LEU A 29 -29.44 33.23 -20.55
CA LEU A 29 -28.69 32.34 -19.65
C LEU A 29 -27.76 33.11 -18.72
N PHE A 30 -27.09 34.17 -19.19
CA PHE A 30 -26.20 35.00 -18.38
C PHE A 30 -26.90 35.60 -17.15
N PHE A 31 -28.06 36.23 -17.35
CA PHE A 31 -28.82 36.85 -16.24
C PHE A 31 -29.41 35.81 -15.28
N LEU A 32 -29.81 34.63 -15.77
CA LEU A 32 -30.34 33.55 -14.94
C LEU A 32 -29.23 32.81 -14.16
N GLN A 33 -28.00 32.80 -14.68
CA GLN A 33 -26.89 32.01 -14.13
C GLN A 33 -26.46 32.48 -12.73
N GLY A 34 -26.53 33.77 -12.43
CA GLY A 34 -26.22 34.30 -11.09
C GLY A 34 -27.15 33.74 -10.00
N SER A 35 -28.46 33.80 -10.24
CA SER A 35 -29.47 33.25 -9.32
C SER A 35 -29.37 31.73 -9.22
N LEU A 36 -29.15 31.02 -10.34
CA LEU A 36 -28.98 29.57 -10.35
C LEU A 36 -27.72 29.12 -9.61
N ASN A 37 -26.63 29.90 -9.69
CA ASN A 37 -25.40 29.61 -8.96
C ASN A 37 -25.56 29.85 -7.45
N SER A 38 -26.26 30.92 -7.03
CA SER A 38 -26.60 31.15 -5.62
C SER A 38 -27.44 30.01 -5.05
N GLN A 39 -28.50 29.62 -5.77
CA GLN A 39 -29.36 28.50 -5.36
C GLN A 39 -28.59 27.18 -5.32
N ARG A 40 -27.67 26.93 -6.27
CA ARG A 40 -26.79 25.75 -6.23
C ARG A 40 -25.83 25.78 -5.04
N GLY A 41 -25.33 26.95 -4.65
CA GLY A 41 -24.50 27.12 -3.45
C GLY A 41 -25.25 26.78 -2.17
N GLU A 42 -26.52 27.17 -2.08
CA GLU A 42 -27.39 26.88 -0.93
C GLU A 42 -27.83 25.40 -0.88
N LEU A 43 -28.10 24.79 -2.04
CA LEU A 43 -28.65 23.44 -2.14
C LEU A 43 -27.60 22.32 -2.24
N SER A 44 -26.36 22.63 -2.60
CA SER A 44 -25.33 21.63 -2.88
C SER A 44 -24.11 21.77 -1.97
N PRO A 45 -23.85 20.79 -1.09
CA PRO A 45 -22.64 20.75 -0.24
C PRO A 45 -21.33 20.64 -1.05
N THR A 46 -21.41 20.39 -2.36
CA THR A 46 -20.28 20.21 -3.29
C THR A 46 -20.18 21.36 -4.30
N TYR A 47 -20.89 22.47 -4.09
CA TYR A 47 -20.70 23.67 -4.88
C TYR A 47 -19.31 24.29 -4.60
N LEU A 48 -18.62 24.73 -5.65
CA LEU A 48 -17.41 25.53 -5.57
C LEU A 48 -17.73 26.92 -6.08
N GLU A 49 -17.35 27.94 -5.31
CA GLU A 49 -17.39 29.32 -5.79
C GLU A 49 -16.55 29.47 -7.08
N PRO A 50 -16.97 30.34 -8.00
CA PRO A 50 -16.28 30.53 -9.27
C PRO A 50 -14.84 31.05 -9.06
N LEU A 51 -13.95 30.67 -9.99
CA LEU A 51 -12.50 30.91 -10.02
C LEU A 51 -12.04 32.18 -9.27
N GLN A 52 -11.48 32.03 -8.06
CA GLN A 52 -11.04 33.17 -7.23
C GLN A 52 -9.71 33.80 -7.70
N ASP A 53 -8.86 33.04 -8.42
CA ASP A 53 -7.51 33.47 -8.84
C ASP A 53 -7.22 33.28 -10.34
N ALA A 54 -8.26 33.12 -11.17
CA ALA A 54 -8.04 32.97 -12.59
C ALA A 54 -7.85 34.31 -13.30
N PRO A 55 -7.15 34.35 -14.45
CA PRO A 55 -7.09 35.55 -15.29
C PRO A 55 -8.50 36.10 -15.53
N PRO A 56 -8.71 37.44 -15.49
CA PRO A 56 -10.04 38.05 -15.57
C PRO A 56 -10.90 37.54 -16.73
N LEU A 57 -10.28 37.22 -17.87
CA LEU A 57 -10.96 36.64 -19.03
C LEU A 57 -11.51 35.22 -18.77
N LEU A 58 -10.82 34.40 -17.99
CA LEU A 58 -11.24 33.05 -17.62
C LEU A 58 -12.37 33.08 -16.57
N ALA A 59 -12.29 33.99 -15.60
CA ALA A 59 -13.35 34.22 -14.62
C ALA A 59 -14.62 34.76 -15.31
N LEU A 60 -14.48 35.76 -16.18
CA LEU A 60 -15.56 36.33 -16.96
C LEU A 60 -16.23 35.29 -17.87
N THR A 61 -15.47 34.51 -18.64
CA THR A 61 -16.04 33.53 -19.58
C THR A 61 -16.78 32.37 -18.89
N THR A 62 -16.33 31.97 -17.70
CA THR A 62 -16.93 30.83 -16.97
C THR A 62 -18.14 31.25 -16.12
N GLN A 63 -18.12 32.46 -15.56
CA GLN A 63 -19.28 33.06 -14.88
C GLN A 63 -20.35 33.54 -15.88
N SER A 64 -19.94 33.95 -17.10
CA SER A 64 -20.85 34.62 -18.02
C SER A 64 -21.48 33.73 -19.09
N LEU A 65 -20.84 32.61 -19.44
CA LEU A 65 -21.27 31.78 -20.56
C LEU A 65 -21.23 30.30 -20.17
N GLY A 66 -21.99 29.88 -19.16
CA GLY A 66 -21.91 28.55 -18.51
C GLY A 66 -21.82 27.33 -19.45
N GLY A 67 -22.28 27.42 -20.70
CA GLY A 67 -22.10 26.40 -21.75
C GLY A 67 -20.65 26.19 -22.24
N PHE A 68 -19.73 27.13 -22.05
CA PHE A 68 -18.34 27.03 -22.51
C PHE A 68 -17.39 26.42 -21.47
N ARG A 69 -17.88 26.13 -20.25
CA ARG A 69 -17.10 25.54 -19.14
C ARG A 69 -16.38 24.25 -19.56
N GLY A 70 -17.04 23.40 -20.36
CA GLY A 70 -16.45 22.17 -20.87
C GLY A 70 -15.33 22.40 -21.89
N ILE A 71 -15.50 23.36 -22.79
CA ILE A 71 -14.50 23.69 -23.83
C ILE A 71 -13.25 24.28 -23.18
N ILE A 72 -13.43 25.24 -22.27
CA ILE A 72 -12.33 25.86 -21.53
C ILE A 72 -11.60 24.82 -20.70
N SER A 73 -12.33 23.98 -19.96
CA SER A 73 -11.76 22.88 -19.18
C SER A 73 -10.91 21.94 -20.06
N SER A 74 -11.43 21.57 -21.24
CA SER A 74 -10.72 20.69 -22.18
C SER A 74 -9.45 21.33 -22.73
N TYR A 75 -9.49 22.62 -23.07
CA TYR A 75 -8.31 23.38 -23.51
C TYR A 75 -7.25 23.48 -22.41
N LEU A 76 -7.66 23.86 -21.20
CA LEU A 76 -6.77 23.94 -20.04
C LEU A 76 -6.15 22.58 -19.72
N TRP A 77 -6.92 21.51 -19.83
CA TRP A 77 -6.43 20.14 -19.62
C TRP A 77 -5.39 19.74 -20.67
N LEU A 78 -5.62 20.04 -21.95
CA LEU A 78 -4.65 19.80 -23.02
C LEU A 78 -3.35 20.58 -22.76
N ARG A 79 -3.44 21.85 -22.34
CA ARG A 79 -2.28 22.64 -21.97
C ARG A 79 -1.57 22.07 -20.73
N ALA A 80 -2.30 21.66 -19.71
CA ALA A 80 -1.74 21.05 -18.51
C ALA A 80 -0.95 19.76 -18.86
N ASN A 81 -1.51 18.89 -19.70
CA ASN A 81 -0.81 17.69 -20.17
C ASN A 81 0.46 18.05 -20.95
N ASN A 82 0.43 19.05 -21.83
CA ASN A 82 1.62 19.54 -22.51
C ASN A 82 2.69 20.07 -21.54
N MET A 83 2.29 20.76 -20.47
CA MET A 83 3.22 21.23 -19.43
C MET A 83 3.80 20.07 -18.63
N GLN A 84 3.01 19.03 -18.34
CA GLN A 84 3.48 17.80 -17.71
C GLN A 84 4.55 17.10 -18.55
N LEU A 85 4.31 16.94 -19.86
CA LEU A 85 5.28 16.33 -20.80
C LEU A 85 6.59 17.13 -20.86
N LYS A 86 6.51 18.46 -20.75
CA LYS A 86 7.66 19.37 -20.68
C LYS A 86 8.28 19.46 -19.28
N LYS A 87 7.82 18.67 -18.30
CA LYS A 87 8.23 18.71 -16.88
C LYS A 87 8.08 20.08 -16.21
N LYS A 88 7.20 20.95 -16.74
CA LYS A 88 6.84 22.25 -16.17
C LYS A 88 5.75 22.08 -15.11
N TYR A 89 6.09 21.41 -14.01
CA TYR A 89 5.10 20.96 -13.03
C TYR A 89 4.36 22.12 -12.33
N GLN A 90 5.01 23.26 -12.08
CA GLN A 90 4.33 24.43 -11.48
C GLN A 90 3.19 24.95 -12.38
N GLU A 91 3.46 25.16 -13.67
CA GLU A 91 2.46 25.62 -14.64
C GLU A 91 1.37 24.54 -14.84
N GLN A 92 1.76 23.27 -14.89
CA GLN A 92 0.81 22.15 -14.93
C GLN A 92 -0.13 22.15 -13.72
N MET A 93 0.39 22.38 -12.52
CA MET A 93 -0.38 22.39 -11.28
C MET A 93 -1.37 23.56 -11.23
N GLN A 94 -0.98 24.73 -11.71
CA GLN A 94 -1.88 25.90 -11.83
C GLN A 94 -3.01 25.65 -12.83
N LEU A 95 -2.67 25.13 -14.02
CA LEU A 95 -3.69 24.86 -15.05
C LEU A 95 -4.67 23.78 -14.60
N SER A 96 -4.18 22.69 -14.02
CA SER A 96 -5.02 21.62 -13.50
C SER A 96 -5.86 22.03 -12.29
N GLU A 97 -5.44 23.05 -11.54
CA GLU A 97 -6.27 23.67 -10.51
C GLU A 97 -7.51 24.35 -11.06
N TRP A 98 -7.34 25.16 -12.10
CA TRP A 98 -8.49 25.77 -12.77
C TRP A 98 -9.40 24.72 -13.39
N VAL A 99 -8.85 23.64 -13.95
CA VAL A 99 -9.66 22.50 -14.40
C VAL A 99 -10.44 21.88 -13.24
N ALA A 100 -9.83 21.69 -12.06
CA ALA A 100 -10.50 21.12 -10.90
C ALA A 100 -11.64 22.02 -10.37
N GLN A 101 -11.45 23.34 -10.41
CA GLN A 101 -12.48 24.32 -10.05
C GLN A 101 -13.61 24.36 -11.10
N LEU A 102 -13.26 24.20 -12.39
CA LEU A 102 -14.22 24.17 -13.47
C LEU A 102 -14.92 22.82 -13.63
N GLN A 103 -14.36 21.69 -13.27
CA GLN A 103 -15.01 20.40 -13.40
C GLN A 103 -14.63 19.50 -12.23
N PRO A 104 -15.11 19.80 -11.00
CA PRO A 104 -14.73 19.07 -9.80
C PRO A 104 -15.16 17.59 -9.81
N GLN A 105 -16.15 17.25 -10.64
CA GLN A 105 -16.65 15.88 -10.86
C GLN A 105 -15.74 15.05 -11.80
N VAL A 106 -14.70 15.65 -12.38
CA VAL A 106 -13.72 14.91 -13.19
C VAL A 106 -12.64 14.37 -12.26
N SER A 107 -12.85 13.15 -11.77
CA SER A 107 -11.95 12.45 -10.83
C SER A 107 -10.49 12.40 -11.30
N MET A 108 -10.26 12.29 -12.62
CA MET A 108 -8.91 12.21 -13.20
C MET A 108 -8.06 13.45 -12.94
N VAL A 109 -8.66 14.63 -12.79
CA VAL A 109 -7.94 15.87 -12.48
C VAL A 109 -7.34 15.81 -11.09
N TRP A 110 -8.11 15.37 -10.09
CA TRP A 110 -7.64 15.22 -8.72
C TRP A 110 -6.53 14.17 -8.62
N ARG A 111 -6.73 13.03 -9.29
CA ARG A 111 -5.71 11.97 -9.41
C ARG A 111 -4.42 12.50 -10.02
N ASN A 112 -4.49 13.19 -11.15
CA ASN A 112 -3.31 13.70 -11.86
C ASN A 112 -2.55 14.72 -11.01
N ARG A 113 -3.26 15.65 -10.36
CA ARG A 113 -2.66 16.63 -9.44
C ARG A 113 -1.94 15.94 -8.29
N ALA A 114 -2.59 14.99 -7.62
CA ALA A 114 -2.01 14.26 -6.50
C ALA A 114 -0.81 13.40 -6.92
N TRP A 115 -0.90 12.73 -8.07
CA TRP A 115 0.22 11.98 -8.66
C TRP A 115 1.41 12.91 -8.95
N ASN A 116 1.17 14.07 -9.56
CA ASN A 116 2.23 15.02 -9.86
C ASN A 116 2.92 15.51 -8.58
N MET A 117 2.17 15.84 -7.52
CA MET A 117 2.76 16.18 -6.23
C MET A 117 3.59 15.02 -5.65
N ALA A 118 2.97 13.84 -5.50
CA ALA A 118 3.57 12.72 -4.80
C ALA A 118 4.73 12.06 -5.56
N TYR A 119 4.69 11.99 -6.90
CA TYR A 119 5.67 11.24 -7.70
C TYR A 119 6.60 12.10 -8.55
N ASN A 120 6.12 13.21 -9.11
CA ASN A 120 6.88 13.97 -10.08
C ASN A 120 7.58 15.18 -9.46
N ILE A 121 6.86 15.95 -8.64
CA ILE A 121 7.37 17.15 -7.98
C ILE A 121 8.22 16.76 -6.77
N SER A 122 7.76 15.84 -5.92
CA SER A 122 8.54 15.44 -4.74
C SER A 122 9.97 15.03 -5.14
N VAL A 123 10.14 14.17 -6.15
CA VAL A 123 11.45 13.64 -6.54
C VAL A 123 12.41 14.69 -7.15
N THR A 124 11.93 15.89 -7.51
CA THR A 124 12.83 16.97 -7.95
C THR A 124 13.57 17.65 -6.80
N TYR A 125 13.10 17.49 -5.56
CA TYR A 125 13.75 18.08 -4.39
C TYR A 125 14.78 17.12 -3.80
N PRO A 126 15.94 17.60 -3.33
CA PRO A 126 16.94 16.73 -2.70
C PRO A 126 16.60 16.39 -1.24
N ASP A 127 15.88 17.26 -0.54
CA ASP A 127 15.60 17.16 0.90
C ASP A 127 14.33 16.35 1.21
N LYS A 128 14.44 15.46 2.19
CA LYS A 128 13.36 14.54 2.58
C LYS A 128 12.13 15.25 3.16
N GLU A 129 12.32 16.39 3.81
CA GLU A 129 11.27 17.21 4.42
C GLU A 129 10.35 17.81 3.36
N THR A 130 10.90 18.49 2.36
CA THR A 130 10.09 19.06 1.25
C THR A 130 9.45 17.96 0.42
N ARG A 131 10.15 16.84 0.19
CA ARG A 131 9.53 15.66 -0.45
C ARG A 131 8.29 15.18 0.30
N TRP A 132 8.40 15.01 1.62
CA TRP A 132 7.31 14.56 2.46
C TRP A 132 6.12 15.51 2.43
N LYS A 133 6.36 16.83 2.39
CA LYS A 133 5.31 17.83 2.22
C LYS A 133 4.50 17.60 0.95
N TYR A 134 5.15 17.44 -0.21
CA TYR A 134 4.41 17.16 -1.45
C TYR A 134 3.68 15.81 -1.45
N VAL A 135 4.27 14.78 -0.84
CA VAL A 135 3.61 13.47 -0.72
C VAL A 135 2.32 13.59 0.12
N THR A 136 2.39 14.25 1.28
CA THR A 136 1.23 14.45 2.16
C THR A 136 0.20 15.44 1.61
N GLU A 137 0.63 16.44 0.84
CA GLU A 137 -0.28 17.31 0.09
C GLU A 137 -1.05 16.53 -0.98
N GLY A 138 -0.40 15.59 -1.69
CA GLY A 138 -1.07 14.70 -2.64
C GLY A 138 -2.13 13.81 -1.98
N VAL A 139 -1.79 13.21 -0.82
CA VAL A 139 -2.74 12.44 0.02
C VAL A 139 -3.93 13.32 0.43
N SER A 140 -3.65 14.51 0.98
CA SER A 140 -4.68 15.43 1.47
C SER A 140 -5.57 15.94 0.34
N LEU A 141 -5.01 16.20 -0.85
CA LEU A 141 -5.78 16.63 -2.02
C LEU A 141 -6.84 15.59 -2.42
N LEU A 142 -6.46 14.31 -2.49
CA LEU A 142 -7.39 13.23 -2.82
C LEU A 142 -8.43 13.05 -1.71
N ARG A 143 -7.97 12.99 -0.46
CA ARG A 143 -8.81 12.72 0.70
C ARG A 143 -9.82 13.84 0.96
N ASP A 144 -9.39 15.09 0.91
CA ASP A 144 -10.18 16.22 1.39
C ASP A 144 -11.00 16.88 0.27
N LYS A 145 -10.46 16.90 -0.96
CA LYS A 145 -11.15 17.47 -2.13
C LYS A 145 -11.63 16.38 -3.08
N GLY A 146 -10.76 15.46 -3.48
CA GLY A 146 -11.11 14.39 -4.43
C GLY A 146 -12.34 13.58 -4.00
N ILE A 147 -12.33 13.03 -2.78
CA ILE A 147 -13.44 12.25 -2.22
C ILE A 147 -14.69 13.11 -2.02
N ARG A 148 -14.53 14.37 -1.55
CA ARG A 148 -15.66 15.28 -1.34
C ARG A 148 -16.47 15.48 -2.63
N TYR A 149 -15.77 15.72 -3.75
CA TYR A 149 -16.45 15.93 -5.03
C TYR A 149 -16.81 14.63 -5.74
N ASN A 150 -16.06 13.55 -5.52
CA ASN A 150 -16.20 12.28 -6.23
C ASN A 150 -16.34 11.10 -5.24
N PRO A 151 -17.36 11.09 -4.36
CA PRO A 151 -17.42 10.13 -3.25
C PRO A 151 -17.64 8.68 -3.69
N GLN A 152 -18.16 8.47 -4.90
CA GLN A 152 -18.45 7.16 -5.49
C GLN A 152 -17.51 6.81 -6.65
N GLU A 153 -16.34 7.45 -6.74
CA GLU A 153 -15.33 7.17 -7.77
C GLU A 153 -14.18 6.30 -7.21
N PRO A 154 -14.13 4.99 -7.54
CA PRO A 154 -13.07 4.09 -7.07
C PRO A 154 -11.65 4.60 -7.32
N LEU A 155 -11.45 5.32 -8.43
CA LEU A 155 -10.16 5.83 -8.85
C LEU A 155 -9.49 6.71 -7.77
N ILE A 156 -10.26 7.51 -7.04
CA ILE A 156 -9.73 8.40 -5.99
C ILE A 156 -9.23 7.59 -4.80
N TYR A 157 -10.02 6.62 -4.34
CA TYR A 157 -9.65 5.73 -3.24
C TYR A 157 -8.47 4.85 -3.60
N HIS A 158 -8.41 4.40 -4.87
CA HIS A 158 -7.30 3.60 -5.37
C HIS A 158 -6.02 4.41 -5.35
N GLU A 159 -6.03 5.63 -5.87
CA GLU A 159 -4.84 6.48 -5.87
C GLU A 159 -4.38 6.81 -4.45
N LEU A 160 -5.31 7.06 -3.53
CA LEU A 160 -5.01 7.29 -2.12
C LEU A 160 -4.34 6.06 -1.49
N GLY A 161 -4.93 4.87 -1.68
CA GLY A 161 -4.36 3.61 -1.21
C GLY A 161 -3.02 3.28 -1.87
N TRP A 162 -2.85 3.60 -3.15
CA TRP A 162 -1.60 3.42 -3.89
C TRP A 162 -0.48 4.32 -3.36
N ILE A 163 -0.75 5.60 -3.05
CA ILE A 163 0.26 6.47 -2.44
C ILE A 163 0.72 5.89 -1.09
N PHE A 164 -0.20 5.42 -0.24
CA PHE A 164 0.16 4.77 1.03
C PHE A 164 0.96 3.49 0.82
N GLN A 165 0.47 2.57 -0.01
CA GLN A 165 1.10 1.26 -0.23
C GLN A 165 2.46 1.39 -0.95
N HIS A 166 2.50 2.18 -2.02
CA HIS A 166 3.63 2.25 -2.95
C HIS A 166 4.59 3.40 -2.64
N LYS A 167 4.12 4.65 -2.56
CA LYS A 167 5.02 5.80 -2.37
C LYS A 167 5.59 5.86 -0.95
N ILE A 168 4.76 5.60 0.05
CA ILE A 168 5.14 5.66 1.47
C ILE A 168 5.61 4.28 1.94
N GLY A 169 4.84 3.22 1.67
CA GLY A 169 5.10 1.87 2.15
C GLY A 169 6.22 1.12 1.41
N HIS A 170 6.36 1.26 0.09
CA HIS A 170 7.37 0.52 -0.67
C HIS A 170 8.77 1.12 -0.52
N ASN A 171 9.79 0.41 -1.00
CA ASN A 171 11.21 0.82 -0.97
C ASN A 171 11.69 1.55 -2.25
N MET A 172 10.78 1.94 -3.15
CA MET A 172 11.17 2.48 -4.47
C MET A 172 11.57 3.96 -4.47
N ASP A 173 11.18 4.72 -3.44
CA ASP A 173 11.65 6.09 -3.27
C ASP A 173 12.85 6.12 -2.33
N ASP A 174 13.94 6.80 -2.70
CA ASP A 174 15.16 6.86 -1.89
C ASP A 174 14.92 7.36 -0.44
N HIS A 175 13.87 8.14 -0.21
CA HIS A 175 13.49 8.69 1.09
C HIS A 175 12.30 7.98 1.74
N HIS A 176 11.90 6.80 1.24
CA HIS A 176 10.75 6.07 1.75
C HIS A 176 10.80 5.81 3.27
N ARG A 177 11.99 5.57 3.84
CA ARG A 177 12.18 5.33 5.28
C ARG A 177 11.77 6.55 6.10
N TYR A 178 12.09 7.74 5.62
CA TYR A 178 11.68 8.99 6.24
C TYR A 178 10.16 9.13 6.20
N TYR A 179 9.51 8.84 5.07
CA TYR A 179 8.05 8.92 4.97
C TYR A 179 7.35 7.96 5.94
N LYS A 180 7.82 6.71 6.04
CA LYS A 180 7.29 5.73 7.00
C LYS A 180 7.45 6.20 8.45
N MET A 181 8.61 6.74 8.79
CA MET A 181 8.88 7.29 10.11
C MET A 181 7.92 8.44 10.44
N ARG A 182 7.82 9.43 9.55
CA ARG A 182 6.94 10.60 9.76
C ARG A 182 5.48 10.17 9.90
N TRP A 183 5.03 9.27 9.04
CA TRP A 183 3.69 8.73 9.11
C TRP A 183 3.43 7.95 10.41
N LEU A 184 4.38 7.12 10.84
CA LEU A 184 4.31 6.41 12.12
C LEU A 184 4.14 7.39 13.28
N GLN A 185 4.95 8.45 13.32
CA GLN A 185 4.88 9.48 14.36
C GLN A 185 3.52 10.19 14.37
N GLU A 186 3.02 10.59 13.20
CA GLU A 186 1.70 11.22 13.05
C GLU A 186 0.56 10.32 13.55
N MET A 187 0.59 9.03 13.19
CA MET A 187 -0.38 8.06 13.68
C MET A 187 -0.23 7.76 15.16
N THR A 188 1.00 7.71 15.67
CA THR A 188 1.25 7.56 17.11
C THR A 188 0.59 8.68 17.90
N ASP A 189 0.82 9.94 17.51
CA ASP A 189 0.26 11.11 18.18
C ASP A 189 -1.27 11.06 18.23
N VAL A 190 -1.90 10.86 17.06
CA VAL A 190 -3.36 10.95 16.97
C VAL A 190 -4.08 9.75 17.58
N LEU A 191 -3.48 8.56 17.60
CA LEU A 191 -4.14 7.34 18.08
C LEU A 191 -3.79 6.98 19.54
N TRP A 192 -2.57 7.29 20.01
CA TRP A 192 -2.12 6.92 21.37
C TRP A 192 -1.57 8.09 22.19
N GLY A 193 -1.14 9.19 21.55
CA GLY A 193 -0.53 10.34 22.23
C GLY A 193 0.91 10.11 22.71
N SER A 194 1.42 8.87 22.68
CA SER A 194 2.80 8.54 23.01
C SER A 194 3.28 7.23 22.39
N ASP A 195 4.57 7.15 22.08
CA ASP A 195 5.20 5.92 21.57
C ASP A 195 5.11 4.77 22.58
N ALA A 196 5.26 5.07 23.87
CA ALA A 196 5.16 4.07 24.94
C ALA A 196 3.80 3.36 24.92
N ARG A 197 2.70 4.13 24.80
CA ARG A 197 1.35 3.55 24.75
C ARG A 197 1.10 2.83 23.42
N ALA A 198 1.59 3.35 22.30
CA ALA A 198 1.48 2.67 21.01
C ALA A 198 2.21 1.32 20.98
N ASN A 199 3.39 1.25 21.58
CA ASN A 199 4.17 0.01 21.69
C ASN A 199 3.53 -0.99 22.65
N ALA A 200 3.07 -0.54 23.82
CA ALA A 200 2.34 -1.39 24.77
C ALA A 200 1.08 -2.03 24.14
N MET A 201 0.39 -1.27 23.29
CA MET A 201 -0.81 -1.73 22.57
C MET A 201 -0.49 -2.39 21.21
N ARG A 202 0.79 -2.61 20.92
CA ARG A 202 1.29 -3.24 19.70
C ARG A 202 0.77 -2.63 18.38
N GLY A 203 0.55 -1.32 18.37
CA GLY A 203 0.06 -0.59 17.21
C GLY A 203 -1.45 -0.77 16.94
N VAL A 204 -2.22 -1.31 17.88
CA VAL A 204 -3.69 -1.43 17.78
C VAL A 204 -4.33 -0.45 18.76
N PRO A 205 -5.07 0.58 18.31
CA PRO A 205 -5.60 1.58 19.23
C PRO A 205 -6.77 1.03 20.03
N ASN A 206 -7.06 1.64 21.18
CA ASN A 206 -8.31 1.36 21.89
C ASN A 206 -9.47 1.99 21.11
N PHE A 207 -10.10 1.21 20.24
CA PHE A 207 -11.20 1.70 19.41
C PHE A 207 -12.40 2.18 20.24
N ASP A 208 -12.68 1.59 21.39
CA ASP A 208 -13.82 1.98 22.21
C ASP A 208 -13.62 3.37 22.82
N GLU A 209 -12.40 3.68 23.26
CA GLU A 209 -12.03 5.06 23.66
C GLU A 209 -12.07 6.04 22.49
N LEU A 210 -11.66 5.63 21.28
CA LEU A 210 -11.73 6.52 20.11
C LEU A 210 -13.18 6.73 19.62
N ILE A 211 -14.06 5.76 19.80
CA ILE A 211 -15.48 5.87 19.45
C ILE A 211 -16.22 6.72 20.48
N ASN A 212 -15.95 6.49 21.77
CA ASN A 212 -16.55 7.16 22.91
C ASN A 212 -15.45 7.71 23.84
N PRO A 213 -14.92 8.93 23.56
CA PRO A 213 -13.83 9.52 24.33
C PRO A 213 -14.17 9.66 25.82
N PRO A 214 -13.36 9.09 26.73
CA PRO A 214 -13.61 9.18 28.17
C PRO A 214 -13.17 10.51 28.78
N ASN A 215 -12.40 11.33 28.06
CA ASN A 215 -11.91 12.64 28.49
C ASN A 215 -11.59 13.54 27.29
N ASP A 216 -11.34 14.82 27.56
CA ASP A 216 -11.11 15.85 26.54
C ASP A 216 -9.84 15.61 25.70
N GLU A 217 -8.77 15.04 26.29
CA GLU A 217 -7.53 14.73 25.57
C GLU A 217 -7.78 13.70 24.46
N ILE A 218 -8.56 12.64 24.75
CA ILE A 218 -8.95 11.65 23.74
C ILE A 218 -9.92 12.30 22.74
N ALA A 219 -10.85 13.14 23.20
CA ALA A 219 -11.81 13.81 22.34
C ALA A 219 -11.13 14.71 21.30
N ASP A 220 -10.11 15.47 21.70
CA ASP A 220 -9.31 16.32 20.81
C ASP A 220 -8.53 15.49 19.78
N ARG A 221 -7.94 14.36 20.20
CA ARG A 221 -7.28 13.43 19.28
C ARG A 221 -8.26 12.83 18.27
N VAL A 222 -9.45 12.42 18.71
CA VAL A 222 -10.51 11.91 17.82
C VAL A 222 -11.02 13.00 16.87
N LYS A 223 -11.11 14.24 17.33
CA LYS A 223 -11.41 15.39 16.47
C LYS A 223 -10.36 15.55 15.38
N ARG A 224 -9.06 15.54 15.73
CA ARG A 224 -7.96 15.56 14.75
C ARG A 224 -8.02 14.36 13.78
N LEU A 225 -8.30 13.15 14.28
CA LEU A 225 -8.45 11.94 13.47
C LEU A 225 -9.55 12.09 12.39
N ARG A 226 -10.71 12.64 12.77
CA ARG A 226 -11.85 12.83 11.87
C ARG A 226 -11.69 14.05 10.97
N GLU A 227 -11.13 15.15 11.46
CA GLU A 227 -11.04 16.41 10.73
C GLU A 227 -9.82 16.50 9.83
N ILE A 228 -8.66 16.01 10.29
CA ILE A 228 -7.41 16.04 9.53
C ILE A 228 -7.29 14.75 8.73
N TYR A 229 -7.31 13.59 9.38
CA TYR A 229 -7.04 12.31 8.71
C TYR A 229 -8.26 11.70 8.02
N LYS A 230 -9.46 12.26 8.24
CA LYS A 230 -10.75 11.79 7.70
C LYS A 230 -11.01 10.30 7.96
N MET A 231 -10.54 9.82 9.12
CA MET A 231 -10.74 8.43 9.54
C MET A 231 -11.84 8.34 10.59
N ASP A 232 -12.73 7.35 10.43
CA ASP A 232 -13.77 7.04 11.42
C ASP A 232 -13.32 5.86 12.30
N PRO A 233 -13.17 6.04 13.62
CA PRO A 233 -12.87 4.97 14.56
C PRO A 233 -13.77 3.72 14.43
N ARG A 234 -15.03 3.86 14.03
CA ARG A 234 -15.95 2.72 13.84
C ARG A 234 -15.56 1.87 12.63
N GLU A 235 -15.22 2.52 11.52
CA GLU A 235 -14.73 1.83 10.32
C GLU A 235 -13.36 1.21 10.59
N MET A 236 -12.49 1.92 11.32
CA MET A 236 -11.19 1.37 11.72
C MET A 236 -11.37 0.10 12.55
N LYS A 237 -12.24 0.13 13.57
CA LYS A 237 -12.58 -1.05 14.39
C LYS A 237 -13.07 -2.19 13.51
N SER A 238 -14.04 -1.94 12.63
CA SER A 238 -14.61 -2.98 11.76
C SER A 238 -13.57 -3.63 10.87
N ILE A 239 -12.61 -2.87 10.33
CA ILE A 239 -11.53 -3.39 9.49
C ILE A 239 -10.55 -4.19 10.34
N ASN A 240 -10.21 -3.70 11.53
CA ASN A 240 -9.29 -4.37 12.44
C ASN A 240 -9.86 -5.69 12.96
N GLU A 241 -11.16 -5.75 13.25
CA GLU A 241 -11.83 -7.01 13.60
C GLU A 241 -11.82 -8.00 12.44
N LYS A 242 -12.08 -7.53 11.23
CA LYS A 242 -12.17 -8.41 10.06
C LYS A 242 -10.81 -8.97 9.62
N TYR A 243 -9.79 -8.12 9.55
CA TYR A 243 -8.49 -8.47 8.95
C TYR A 243 -7.33 -8.46 9.94
N GLY A 244 -7.49 -7.92 11.14
CA GLY A 244 -6.45 -7.86 12.17
C GLY A 244 -6.63 -8.84 13.32
N ARG A 245 -7.85 -9.26 13.67
CA ARG A 245 -8.12 -10.16 14.81
C ARG A 245 -7.72 -11.59 14.51
N VAL A 246 -6.67 -12.11 15.14
CA VAL A 246 -6.22 -13.50 15.01
C VAL A 246 -6.52 -14.23 16.32
N GLU A 247 -7.19 -15.37 16.25
CA GLU A 247 -7.46 -16.21 17.41
C GLU A 247 -6.52 -17.41 17.37
N LYS A 248 -5.70 -17.58 18.40
CA LYS A 248 -4.74 -18.66 18.49
C LYS A 248 -5.40 -19.95 19.01
N PRO A 249 -4.77 -21.12 18.80
CA PRO A 249 -5.30 -22.40 19.30
C PRO A 249 -5.52 -22.46 20.82
N ASP A 250 -4.79 -21.65 21.59
CA ASP A 250 -4.92 -21.52 23.04
C ASP A 250 -6.04 -20.56 23.48
N GLY A 251 -6.81 -20.02 22.53
CA GLY A 251 -7.87 -19.03 22.75
C GLY A 251 -7.37 -17.59 22.90
N GLN A 252 -6.06 -17.34 22.82
CA GLN A 252 -5.52 -15.98 22.87
C GLN A 252 -5.89 -15.22 21.59
N VAL A 253 -6.46 -14.03 21.76
CA VAL A 253 -6.69 -13.10 20.65
C VAL A 253 -5.50 -12.16 20.51
N VAL A 254 -4.90 -12.14 19.32
CA VAL A 254 -3.84 -11.21 18.94
C VAL A 254 -4.32 -10.36 17.78
N TYR A 255 -4.16 -9.04 17.89
CA TYR A 255 -4.40 -8.14 16.78
C TYR A 255 -3.09 -7.89 16.04
N ALA A 256 -3.07 -8.25 14.76
CA ALA A 256 -1.84 -8.32 13.99
C ALA A 256 -1.68 -7.18 12.96
N LEU A 257 -2.66 -6.27 12.84
CA LEU A 257 -2.56 -5.04 12.04
C LEU A 257 -2.07 -3.86 12.89
N ASP A 258 -0.93 -3.28 12.50
CA ASP A 258 -0.39 -2.08 13.13
C ASP A 258 -0.90 -0.83 12.41
N TRP A 259 -1.70 0.00 13.08
CA TRP A 259 -2.33 1.19 12.52
C TRP A 259 -1.37 2.35 12.27
N ARG A 260 -0.13 2.25 12.75
CA ARG A 260 0.93 3.22 12.43
C ARG A 260 1.50 3.02 11.03
N LYS A 261 1.24 1.87 10.41
CA LYS A 261 1.85 1.49 9.13
C LYS A 261 1.06 2.01 7.91
N PRO A 262 1.74 2.45 6.84
CA PRO A 262 1.09 2.85 5.60
C PRO A 262 0.20 1.76 4.99
N GLU A 263 0.56 0.49 5.14
CA GLU A 263 -0.21 -0.65 4.62
C GLU A 263 -1.62 -0.71 5.24
N THR A 264 -1.73 -0.53 6.56
CA THR A 264 -3.04 -0.48 7.24
C THR A 264 -3.89 0.69 6.76
N GLN A 265 -3.25 1.82 6.42
CA GLN A 265 -3.94 2.98 5.84
C GLN A 265 -4.42 2.72 4.41
N ALA A 266 -3.63 2.02 3.61
CA ALA A 266 -4.03 1.59 2.27
C ALA A 266 -5.23 0.64 2.34
N ILE A 267 -5.26 -0.30 3.30
CA ILE A 267 -6.41 -1.17 3.58
C ILE A 267 -7.64 -0.33 3.94
N TYR A 268 -7.50 0.64 4.85
CA TYR A 268 -8.59 1.54 5.24
C TYR A 268 -9.22 2.22 4.01
N TRP A 269 -8.42 2.91 3.20
CA TRP A 269 -8.94 3.64 2.05
C TRP A 269 -9.50 2.74 0.95
N ALA A 270 -8.92 1.57 0.73
CA ALA A 270 -9.46 0.57 -0.19
C ALA A 270 -10.84 0.07 0.27
N MET A 271 -11.00 -0.25 1.56
CA MET A 271 -12.27 -0.70 2.12
C MET A 271 -13.35 0.38 2.07
N ILE A 272 -13.02 1.63 2.40
CA ILE A 272 -13.97 2.75 2.26
C ILE A 272 -14.39 2.93 0.81
N GLY A 273 -13.44 2.82 -0.14
CA GLY A 273 -13.73 2.87 -1.57
C GLY A 273 -14.67 1.75 -2.03
N LEU A 274 -14.40 0.50 -1.64
CA LEU A 274 -15.26 -0.63 -1.97
C LEU A 274 -16.66 -0.46 -1.38
N LYS A 275 -16.76 -0.05 -0.10
CA LYS A 275 -18.04 0.20 0.58
C LYS A 275 -18.89 1.24 -0.16
N ARG A 276 -18.27 2.32 -0.65
CA ARG A 276 -18.98 3.44 -1.29
C ARG A 276 -19.26 3.23 -2.77
N CYS A 277 -18.45 2.44 -3.46
CA CYS A 277 -18.49 2.33 -4.93
C CYS A 277 -18.95 0.97 -5.46
N ARG A 278 -19.22 -0.03 -4.60
CA ARG A 278 -19.51 -1.43 -4.98
C ARG A 278 -20.64 -1.65 -6.00
N HIS A 279 -21.60 -0.73 -6.10
CA HIS A 279 -22.81 -0.88 -6.95
C HIS A 279 -22.69 -0.26 -8.35
N ASN A 280 -21.47 -0.03 -8.85
CA ASN A 280 -21.24 0.56 -10.19
C ASN A 280 -20.49 -0.41 -11.13
N PRO A 281 -21.20 -1.24 -11.92
CA PRO A 281 -20.56 -2.25 -12.77
C PRO A 281 -19.68 -1.64 -13.88
N ALA A 282 -19.94 -0.41 -14.32
CA ALA A 282 -19.11 0.29 -15.30
C ALA A 282 -17.69 0.59 -14.78
N LYS A 283 -17.42 0.37 -13.49
CA LYS A 283 -16.14 0.63 -12.82
C LYS A 283 -15.44 -0.64 -12.35
N GLU A 284 -15.82 -1.81 -12.87
CA GLU A 284 -15.24 -3.12 -12.49
C GLU A 284 -13.70 -3.12 -12.47
N ASN A 285 -13.06 -2.58 -13.50
CA ASN A 285 -11.60 -2.51 -13.57
C ASN A 285 -10.97 -1.68 -12.45
N ASP A 286 -11.64 -0.63 -11.97
CA ASP A 286 -11.12 0.20 -10.88
C ASP A 286 -11.46 -0.40 -9.50
N LEU A 287 -12.61 -1.08 -9.36
CA LEU A 287 -12.97 -1.86 -8.17
C LEU A 287 -11.96 -3.01 -7.96
N ARG A 288 -11.58 -3.72 -9.03
CA ARG A 288 -10.52 -4.73 -8.99
C ARG A 288 -9.19 -4.19 -8.51
N LYS A 289 -8.86 -2.94 -8.81
CA LYS A 289 -7.64 -2.32 -8.28
C LYS A 289 -7.76 -2.03 -6.79
N LEU A 290 -8.92 -1.62 -6.28
CA LEU A 290 -9.13 -1.44 -4.83
C LEU A 290 -8.99 -2.77 -4.08
N GLU A 291 -9.60 -3.83 -4.59
CA GLU A 291 -9.47 -5.19 -4.04
C GLU A 291 -8.00 -5.61 -3.98
N ARG A 292 -7.25 -5.31 -5.05
CA ARG A 292 -5.80 -5.53 -5.09
C ARG A 292 -5.03 -4.74 -4.05
N ILE A 293 -5.34 -3.46 -3.86
CA ILE A 293 -4.71 -2.67 -2.79
C ILE A 293 -4.92 -3.37 -1.45
N LEU A 294 -6.11 -3.91 -1.18
CA LEU A 294 -6.41 -4.59 0.07
C LEU A 294 -5.52 -5.82 0.28
N TYR A 295 -5.64 -6.85 -0.57
CA TYR A 295 -4.92 -8.11 -0.34
C TYR A 295 -3.40 -7.96 -0.46
N GLN A 296 -2.91 -7.03 -1.29
CA GLN A 296 -1.46 -6.75 -1.36
C GLN A 296 -0.95 -6.02 -0.12
N SER A 297 -1.75 -5.11 0.46
CA SER A 297 -1.36 -4.43 1.70
C SER A 297 -1.38 -5.39 2.89
N MET A 298 -2.30 -6.35 2.91
CA MET A 298 -2.28 -7.47 3.85
C MET A 298 -1.00 -8.30 3.69
N MET A 299 -0.66 -8.71 2.45
CA MET A 299 0.58 -9.42 2.15
C MET A 299 1.83 -8.62 2.57
N TYR A 300 1.89 -7.31 2.32
CA TYR A 300 3.01 -6.48 2.75
C TYR A 300 3.08 -6.32 4.27
N SER A 301 1.94 -6.26 4.96
CA SER A 301 1.89 -6.26 6.43
C SER A 301 2.41 -7.56 7.02
N PHE A 302 2.14 -8.68 6.35
CA PHE A 302 2.70 -9.98 6.64
C PHE A 302 4.22 -10.03 6.35
N ASP A 303 4.69 -9.59 5.18
CA ASP A 303 6.12 -9.65 4.81
C ASP A 303 7.01 -8.75 5.68
N ARG A 304 6.54 -7.55 6.01
CA ARG A 304 7.36 -6.51 6.64
C ARG A 304 7.36 -6.58 8.17
N GLY A 305 6.80 -7.61 8.77
CA GLY A 305 6.98 -7.85 10.19
C GLY A 305 6.18 -6.99 11.16
N LYS A 306 6.53 -7.07 12.43
CA LYS A 306 5.94 -6.28 13.52
C LYS A 306 6.92 -5.23 14.00
N LEU A 307 6.42 -4.06 14.42
CA LEU A 307 7.21 -3.05 15.12
C LEU A 307 7.59 -3.49 16.55
N ASN A 308 6.89 -4.47 17.10
CA ASN A 308 7.15 -5.04 18.42
C ASN A 308 7.49 -6.52 18.26
N THR A 309 8.55 -6.97 18.94
CA THR A 309 9.11 -8.33 18.81
C THR A 309 8.38 -9.33 19.70
N PRO A 310 8.54 -10.65 19.48
CA PRO A 310 8.02 -11.69 20.37
C PRO A 310 8.46 -11.54 21.82
N SER A 311 9.71 -11.15 22.07
CA SER A 311 10.24 -10.84 23.42
C SER A 311 9.55 -9.66 24.11
N GLY A 312 8.75 -8.88 23.38
CA GLY A 312 8.16 -7.63 23.88
C GLY A 312 9.12 -6.45 23.81
N ALA A 313 10.34 -6.65 23.32
CA ALA A 313 11.28 -5.57 23.07
C ALA A 313 10.73 -4.60 22.01
N THR A 314 10.90 -3.32 22.28
CA THR A 314 10.53 -2.25 21.34
C THR A 314 11.70 -2.00 20.41
N VAL A 315 11.49 -2.10 19.09
CA VAL A 315 12.47 -1.64 18.11
C VAL A 315 12.26 -0.15 17.92
N PRO A 316 13.29 0.70 18.13
CA PRO A 316 13.19 2.11 17.80
C PRO A 316 12.71 2.29 16.34
N PRO A 317 11.70 3.13 16.06
CA PRO A 317 11.14 3.22 14.72
C PRO A 317 12.18 3.51 13.63
N ASP A 318 13.26 4.22 13.95
CA ASP A 318 14.33 4.58 13.02
C ASP A 318 15.15 3.36 12.66
N GLN A 319 15.46 2.51 13.63
CA GLN A 319 16.12 1.23 13.41
C GLN A 319 15.22 0.26 12.63
N TYR A 320 13.94 0.21 12.94
CA TYR A 320 12.99 -0.66 12.23
C TYR A 320 12.93 -0.39 10.72
N PHE A 321 12.94 0.89 10.30
CA PHE A 321 12.91 1.22 8.87
C PHE A 321 14.29 1.24 8.21
N SER A 322 15.35 1.47 8.97
CA SER A 322 16.72 1.58 8.44
C SER A 322 17.48 0.26 8.41
N ASN A 323 17.18 -0.66 9.31
CA ASN A 323 17.90 -1.91 9.46
C ASN A 323 17.05 -3.10 9.00
N PRO A 324 17.20 -3.56 7.73
CA PRO A 324 16.45 -4.71 7.24
C PRO A 324 16.81 -6.02 7.94
N LEU A 325 17.88 -6.07 8.75
CA LEU A 325 18.31 -7.24 9.51
C LEU A 325 17.43 -7.52 10.74
N LEU A 326 16.67 -6.51 11.20
CA LEU A 326 15.80 -6.58 12.38
C LEU A 326 14.34 -6.89 12.03
N VAL A 327 14.01 -6.99 10.74
CA VAL A 327 12.62 -7.15 10.29
C VAL A 327 12.35 -8.62 9.99
N VAL A 328 11.61 -9.28 10.88
CA VAL A 328 11.09 -10.65 10.68
C VAL A 328 9.61 -10.60 10.25
N PRO A 329 9.10 -11.46 9.35
CA PRO A 329 7.71 -11.45 8.90
C PRO A 329 6.69 -11.59 10.05
N ASN A 330 5.51 -10.99 9.87
CA ASN A 330 4.39 -11.10 10.79
C ASN A 330 3.54 -12.33 10.44
N LEU A 331 4.04 -13.50 10.79
CA LEU A 331 3.40 -14.78 10.45
C LEU A 331 2.01 -14.96 11.10
N ASP A 332 1.67 -14.19 12.13
CA ASP A 332 0.33 -14.24 12.73
C ASP A 332 -0.74 -13.70 11.76
N LEU A 333 -0.37 -12.87 10.78
CA LEU A 333 -1.29 -12.38 9.74
C LEU A 333 -1.60 -13.40 8.65
N THR A 334 -1.01 -14.59 8.67
CA THR A 334 -1.11 -15.56 7.57
C THR A 334 -2.56 -15.85 7.19
N GLU A 335 -3.37 -16.27 8.17
CA GLU A 335 -4.76 -16.66 7.93
C GLU A 335 -5.62 -15.49 7.49
N ARG A 336 -5.46 -14.31 8.11
CA ARG A 336 -6.21 -13.12 7.73
C ARG A 336 -5.82 -12.56 6.36
N THR A 337 -4.56 -12.71 5.99
CA THR A 337 -4.10 -12.35 4.65
C THR A 337 -4.67 -13.33 3.62
N HIS A 338 -4.61 -14.63 3.87
CA HIS A 338 -5.27 -15.66 3.05
C HIS A 338 -6.76 -15.35 2.85
N GLN A 339 -7.49 -15.11 3.94
CA GLN A 339 -8.90 -14.75 3.90
C GLN A 339 -9.17 -13.48 3.10
N SER A 340 -8.26 -12.49 3.15
CA SER A 340 -8.41 -11.27 2.37
C SER A 340 -8.39 -11.50 0.85
N TYR A 341 -7.64 -12.48 0.35
CA TYR A 341 -7.68 -12.86 -1.06
C TYR A 341 -9.02 -13.51 -1.43
N ILE A 342 -9.50 -14.42 -0.59
CA ILE A 342 -10.78 -15.12 -0.77
C ILE A 342 -11.93 -14.12 -0.75
N ASP A 343 -12.02 -13.30 0.30
CA ASP A 343 -13.06 -12.28 0.46
C ASP A 343 -13.18 -11.37 -0.76
N MET A 344 -12.04 -10.93 -1.32
CA MET A 344 -12.04 -10.02 -2.46
C MET A 344 -12.46 -10.73 -3.76
N ALA A 345 -12.06 -11.99 -3.96
CA ALA A 345 -12.52 -12.78 -5.08
C ALA A 345 -14.03 -13.08 -4.99
N GLU A 346 -14.50 -13.52 -3.82
CA GLU A 346 -15.92 -13.78 -3.55
C GLU A 346 -16.77 -12.53 -3.69
N LEU A 347 -16.32 -11.39 -3.15
CA LEU A 347 -17.02 -10.12 -3.30
C LEU A 347 -17.14 -9.72 -4.78
N ALA A 348 -16.08 -9.90 -5.57
CA ALA A 348 -16.09 -9.58 -6.99
C ALA A 348 -17.03 -10.49 -7.80
N VAL A 349 -17.05 -11.79 -7.50
CA VAL A 349 -17.99 -12.74 -8.12
C VAL A 349 -19.43 -12.41 -7.72
N LYS A 350 -19.69 -12.25 -6.41
CA LYS A 350 -21.04 -12.04 -5.88
C LYS A 350 -21.69 -10.76 -6.40
N GLU A 351 -20.96 -9.66 -6.42
CA GLU A 351 -21.54 -8.35 -6.75
C GLU A 351 -21.52 -8.07 -8.25
N ARG A 352 -20.60 -8.70 -9.02
CA ARG A 352 -20.26 -8.28 -10.39
C ARG A 352 -19.92 -9.41 -11.36
N GLU A 353 -20.11 -10.68 -10.98
CA GLU A 353 -19.83 -11.86 -11.81
C GLU A 353 -18.39 -11.86 -12.38
N ALA A 354 -17.43 -11.33 -11.61
CA ALA A 354 -16.06 -11.16 -12.08
C ALA A 354 -15.37 -12.51 -12.32
N ASN A 355 -14.58 -12.60 -13.39
CA ASN A 355 -13.69 -13.74 -13.61
C ASN A 355 -12.48 -13.68 -12.65
N VAL A 356 -12.36 -14.69 -11.78
CA VAL A 356 -11.32 -14.78 -10.74
C VAL A 356 -10.17 -15.72 -11.07
N GLU A 357 -10.33 -16.60 -12.07
CA GLU A 357 -9.36 -17.68 -12.40
C GLU A 357 -7.99 -17.16 -12.82
N GLY A 358 -7.93 -15.95 -13.38
CA GLY A 358 -6.67 -15.30 -13.73
C GLY A 358 -6.02 -14.58 -12.55
N THR A 359 -6.26 -13.28 -12.48
CA THR A 359 -5.45 -12.37 -11.63
C THR A 359 -5.56 -12.70 -10.14
N TYR A 360 -6.74 -13.04 -9.63
CA TYR A 360 -6.94 -13.29 -8.20
C TYR A 360 -6.30 -14.62 -7.79
N HIS A 361 -6.57 -15.70 -8.53
CA HIS A 361 -6.03 -17.02 -8.21
C HIS A 361 -4.50 -17.05 -8.31
N ILE A 362 -3.91 -16.44 -9.33
CA ILE A 362 -2.45 -16.35 -9.44
C ILE A 362 -1.86 -15.55 -8.28
N ALA A 363 -2.48 -14.43 -7.90
CA ALA A 363 -1.99 -13.62 -6.78
C ALA A 363 -2.10 -14.38 -5.44
N HIS A 364 -3.21 -15.07 -5.20
CA HIS A 364 -3.44 -15.87 -4.01
C HIS A 364 -2.50 -17.08 -3.93
N MET A 365 -2.34 -17.82 -5.02
CA MET A 365 -1.38 -18.93 -5.10
C MET A 365 0.04 -18.47 -4.78
N ASN A 366 0.47 -17.33 -5.34
CA ASN A 366 1.80 -16.79 -5.05
C ASN A 366 1.94 -16.35 -3.58
N PHE A 367 0.86 -15.87 -2.96
CA PHE A 367 0.84 -15.63 -1.53
C PHE A 367 0.97 -16.94 -0.73
N LEU A 368 0.21 -18.00 -1.05
CA LEU A 368 0.32 -19.29 -0.36
C LEU A 368 1.72 -19.89 -0.46
N ARG A 369 2.36 -19.82 -1.64
CA ARG A 369 3.75 -20.25 -1.82
C ARG A 369 4.72 -19.48 -0.89
N ARG A 370 4.48 -18.18 -0.73
CA ARG A 370 5.26 -17.31 0.17
C ARG A 370 5.00 -17.64 1.65
N VAL A 371 3.77 -18.00 2.01
CA VAL A 371 3.43 -18.43 3.37
C VAL A 371 4.18 -19.70 3.75
N VAL A 372 4.19 -20.71 2.87
CA VAL A 372 4.94 -21.96 3.09
C VAL A 372 6.43 -21.66 3.28
N GLU A 373 6.99 -20.86 2.37
CA GLU A 373 8.38 -20.44 2.40
C GLU A 373 8.76 -19.75 3.72
N TRP A 374 7.98 -18.76 4.15
CA TRP A 374 8.30 -18.04 5.37
C TRP A 374 8.10 -18.86 6.63
N ASN A 375 7.04 -19.67 6.73
CA ASN A 375 6.88 -20.55 7.89
C ASN A 375 8.03 -21.57 7.98
N TYR A 376 8.49 -22.10 6.84
CA TYR A 376 9.64 -23.01 6.81
C TYR A 376 10.91 -22.31 7.32
N TYR A 377 11.26 -21.16 6.74
CA TYR A 377 12.51 -20.46 7.09
C TYR A 377 12.50 -19.81 8.48
N TYR A 378 11.33 -19.60 9.09
CA TYR A 378 11.21 -19.00 10.42
C TYR A 378 10.78 -20.04 11.47
N ASN A 379 11.24 -21.28 11.29
CA ASN A 379 11.12 -22.38 12.25
C ASN A 379 9.67 -22.72 12.68
N ARG A 380 8.72 -22.67 11.73
CA ARG A 380 7.31 -23.08 11.89
C ARG A 380 6.94 -24.16 10.88
N GLU A 381 7.66 -25.28 10.90
CA GLU A 381 7.52 -26.35 9.89
C GLU A 381 6.12 -26.97 9.84
N GLU A 382 5.49 -27.20 10.99
CA GLU A 382 4.13 -27.74 11.05
C GLU A 382 3.14 -26.82 10.32
N GLU A 383 3.25 -25.51 10.53
CA GLU A 383 2.46 -24.52 9.80
C GLU A 383 2.85 -24.48 8.31
N ALA A 384 4.14 -24.57 7.97
CA ALA A 384 4.57 -24.64 6.56
C ALA A 384 3.92 -25.83 5.83
N VAL A 385 3.89 -27.01 6.47
CA VAL A 385 3.22 -28.21 5.95
C VAL A 385 1.72 -28.01 5.82
N LYS A 386 1.06 -27.46 6.84
CA LYS A 386 -0.37 -27.15 6.82
C LYS A 386 -0.72 -26.23 5.65
N TRP A 387 0.01 -25.13 5.48
CA TRP A 387 -0.22 -24.18 4.38
C TRP A 387 0.14 -24.76 3.01
N LEU A 388 1.09 -25.69 2.93
CA LEU A 388 1.41 -26.41 1.70
C LEU A 388 0.24 -27.30 1.26
N LYS A 389 -0.38 -28.01 2.21
CA LYS A 389 -1.58 -28.81 1.93
C LYS A 389 -2.73 -27.94 1.45
N ILE A 390 -3.01 -26.81 2.11
CA ILE A 390 -4.00 -25.82 1.66
C ILE A 390 -3.69 -25.36 0.23
N ALA A 391 -2.43 -25.06 -0.08
CA ALA A 391 -2.03 -24.64 -1.42
C ALA A 391 -2.25 -25.73 -2.48
N LEU A 392 -1.91 -26.99 -2.16
CA LEU A 392 -2.13 -28.14 -3.05
C LEU A 392 -3.61 -28.44 -3.26
N GLU A 393 -4.44 -28.29 -2.24
CA GLU A 393 -5.88 -28.45 -2.33
C GLU A 393 -6.52 -27.33 -3.17
N THR A 394 -6.05 -26.09 -3.01
CA THR A 394 -6.62 -24.93 -3.71
C THR A 394 -6.14 -24.84 -5.17
N TYR A 395 -4.87 -25.16 -5.44
CA TYR A 395 -4.21 -24.97 -6.73
C TYR A 395 -3.33 -26.18 -7.12
N PRO A 396 -3.91 -27.39 -7.28
CA PRO A 396 -3.15 -28.64 -7.45
C PRO A 396 -2.17 -28.59 -8.61
N ASP A 397 -2.65 -28.34 -9.83
CA ASP A 397 -1.82 -28.37 -11.05
C ASP A 397 -0.61 -27.43 -10.97
N ASN A 398 -0.84 -26.22 -10.44
CA ASN A 398 0.21 -25.21 -10.32
C ASN A 398 1.19 -25.54 -9.19
N MET A 399 0.73 -26.16 -8.11
CA MET A 399 1.55 -26.49 -6.95
C MET A 399 2.35 -27.78 -7.13
N MET A 400 1.85 -28.76 -7.88
CA MET A 400 2.55 -30.01 -8.21
C MET A 400 3.92 -29.74 -8.85
N TYR A 401 3.99 -28.76 -9.76
CA TYR A 401 5.24 -28.38 -10.42
C TYR A 401 6.35 -28.00 -9.41
N PHE A 402 6.01 -27.27 -8.35
CA PHE A 402 6.97 -26.80 -7.36
C PHE A 402 7.34 -27.83 -6.30
N THR A 403 6.47 -28.81 -6.07
CA THR A 403 6.53 -29.73 -4.92
C THR A 403 6.80 -31.17 -5.31
N GLY A 404 6.64 -31.52 -6.60
CA GLY A 404 6.58 -32.92 -7.04
C GLY A 404 5.39 -33.69 -6.46
N ALA A 405 4.37 -32.99 -5.97
CA ALA A 405 3.27 -33.62 -5.27
C ALA A 405 2.45 -34.54 -6.18
N ASN A 406 1.92 -35.62 -5.59
CA ASN A 406 0.99 -36.54 -6.22
C ASN A 406 -0.19 -36.81 -5.28
N ARG A 407 -1.35 -37.10 -5.87
CA ARG A 407 -2.53 -37.52 -5.12
C ARG A 407 -2.46 -39.04 -4.90
N ASN A 408 -2.50 -39.47 -3.64
CA ASN A 408 -2.52 -40.87 -3.26
C ASN A 408 -3.94 -41.46 -3.44
N GLU A 409 -4.06 -42.78 -3.45
CA GLU A 409 -5.34 -43.50 -3.63
C GLU A 409 -6.37 -43.16 -2.55
N ASP A 410 -5.91 -42.91 -1.32
CA ASP A 410 -6.76 -42.49 -0.19
C ASP A 410 -7.17 -41.00 -0.25
N GLY A 411 -6.77 -40.30 -1.30
CA GLY A 411 -7.01 -38.88 -1.47
C GLY A 411 -6.11 -37.98 -0.63
N SER A 412 -5.05 -38.48 0.02
CA SER A 412 -4.03 -37.64 0.64
C SER A 412 -3.01 -37.12 -0.38
N TRP A 413 -2.26 -36.07 -0.02
CA TRP A 413 -1.16 -35.56 -0.84
C TRP A 413 0.17 -36.15 -0.37
N SER A 414 0.95 -36.71 -1.29
CA SER A 414 2.41 -36.84 -1.14
C SER A 414 3.08 -35.59 -1.70
N TYR A 415 4.17 -35.12 -1.08
CA TYR A 415 4.93 -33.94 -1.52
C TYR A 415 6.37 -33.98 -1.00
N ASP A 416 7.25 -33.25 -1.68
CA ASP A 416 8.65 -33.07 -1.31
C ASP A 416 8.89 -31.61 -0.86
N MET A 417 9.02 -31.42 0.45
CA MET A 417 9.26 -30.10 1.05
C MET A 417 10.63 -29.55 0.65
N ASP A 418 11.65 -30.39 0.59
CA ASP A 418 13.01 -29.97 0.22
C ASP A 418 13.04 -29.50 -1.22
N LYS A 419 12.35 -30.19 -2.13
CA LYS A 419 12.17 -29.73 -3.51
C LYS A 419 11.47 -28.37 -3.56
N PHE A 420 10.43 -28.16 -2.75
CA PHE A 420 9.75 -26.87 -2.68
C PHE A 420 10.71 -25.76 -2.22
N VAL A 421 11.40 -25.97 -1.10
CA VAL A 421 12.36 -25.03 -0.51
C VAL A 421 13.51 -24.74 -1.47
N LEU A 422 14.08 -25.76 -2.10
CA LEU A 422 15.14 -25.62 -3.11
C LEU A 422 14.66 -24.83 -4.33
N ASN A 423 13.42 -25.02 -4.77
CA ASN A 423 12.83 -24.22 -5.85
C ASN A 423 12.67 -22.75 -5.46
N ARG A 424 12.25 -22.48 -4.21
CA ARG A 424 12.16 -21.10 -3.68
C ARG A 424 13.55 -20.44 -3.57
N LEU A 425 14.54 -21.18 -3.08
CA LEU A 425 15.93 -20.72 -2.98
C LEU A 425 16.53 -20.42 -4.37
N LYS A 426 16.32 -21.32 -5.36
CA LYS A 426 16.74 -21.11 -6.75
C LYS A 426 16.11 -19.86 -7.36
N ASP A 427 14.82 -19.65 -7.14
CA ASP A 427 14.11 -18.45 -7.62
C ASP A 427 14.69 -17.17 -6.98
N ALA A 428 15.01 -17.20 -5.68
CA ALA A 428 15.66 -16.08 -5.01
C ALA A 428 17.07 -15.79 -5.56
N VAL A 429 17.89 -16.82 -5.81
CA VAL A 429 19.21 -16.63 -6.42
C VAL A 429 19.10 -16.02 -7.82
N ASN A 430 18.20 -16.56 -8.64
CA ASN A 430 18.11 -16.20 -10.06
C ASN A 430 17.37 -14.88 -10.32
N ARG A 431 16.39 -14.54 -9.48
CA ARG A 431 15.46 -13.42 -9.72
C ARG A 431 15.22 -12.55 -8.48
N GLY A 432 15.75 -12.92 -7.32
CA GLY A 432 15.54 -12.18 -6.07
C GLY A 432 16.18 -10.80 -6.09
N SER A 433 15.51 -9.87 -5.40
CA SER A 433 16.06 -8.57 -5.01
C SER A 433 16.94 -8.70 -3.77
N ILE A 434 17.70 -7.64 -3.45
CA ILE A 434 18.48 -7.54 -2.21
C ILE A 434 17.62 -7.89 -0.99
N ASP A 435 16.47 -7.25 -0.84
CA ASP A 435 15.59 -7.45 0.33
C ASP A 435 15.08 -8.89 0.43
N LYS A 436 14.70 -9.52 -0.69
CA LYS A 436 14.23 -10.90 -0.69
C LYS A 436 15.35 -11.86 -0.29
N THR A 437 16.53 -11.70 -0.88
CA THR A 437 17.70 -12.54 -0.57
C THR A 437 18.11 -12.37 0.89
N LEU A 438 18.13 -11.14 1.40
CA LEU A 438 18.49 -10.85 2.78
C LEU A 438 17.51 -11.48 3.76
N ALA A 439 16.21 -11.40 3.50
CA ALA A 439 15.20 -11.99 4.38
C ALA A 439 15.25 -13.53 4.39
N LEU A 440 15.71 -14.17 3.31
CA LEU A 440 16.00 -15.61 3.27
C LEU A 440 17.29 -15.97 4.04
N LEU A 441 18.35 -15.16 3.90
CA LEU A 441 19.56 -15.32 4.70
C LEU A 441 19.24 -15.22 6.20
N ILE A 442 18.44 -14.23 6.59
CA ILE A 442 17.94 -14.05 7.96
C ILE A 442 17.20 -15.30 8.44
N GLY A 443 16.27 -15.84 7.65
CA GLY A 443 15.54 -17.06 8.00
C GLY A 443 16.45 -18.27 8.17
N LEU A 444 17.37 -18.52 7.25
CA LEU A 444 18.35 -19.61 7.35
C LEU A 444 19.24 -19.47 8.61
N LEU A 445 19.64 -18.25 8.96
CA LEU A 445 20.40 -17.96 10.17
C LEU A 445 19.57 -18.15 11.44
N ILE A 446 18.28 -17.79 11.44
CA ILE A 446 17.35 -18.08 12.54
C ILE A 446 17.25 -19.58 12.77
N ARG A 447 17.14 -20.38 11.70
CA ARG A 447 17.14 -21.85 11.80
C ARG A 447 18.46 -22.38 12.34
N HIS A 448 19.59 -21.91 11.80
CA HIS A 448 20.91 -22.25 12.30
C HIS A 448 21.03 -22.03 13.82
N TYR A 449 20.68 -20.84 14.31
CA TYR A 449 20.74 -20.53 15.75
C TYR A 449 19.72 -21.31 16.58
N THR A 450 18.55 -21.61 16.02
CA THR A 450 17.53 -22.41 16.69
C THR A 450 18.01 -23.85 16.89
N HIS A 451 18.45 -24.52 15.83
CA HIS A 451 18.99 -25.89 15.91
C HIS A 451 20.23 -25.95 16.81
N LEU A 452 21.11 -24.95 16.72
CA LEU A 452 22.26 -24.85 17.62
C LEU A 452 21.85 -24.76 19.09
N ALA A 453 20.83 -23.96 19.40
CA ALA A 453 20.27 -23.85 20.76
C ALA A 453 19.56 -25.13 21.24
N LEU A 454 19.08 -25.97 20.31
CA LEU A 454 18.46 -27.26 20.60
C LEU A 454 19.49 -28.40 20.72
N GLY A 455 20.77 -28.16 20.38
CA GLY A 455 21.81 -29.18 20.37
C GLY A 455 21.83 -30.04 19.10
N GLU A 456 21.14 -29.60 18.05
CA GLU A 456 21.00 -30.30 16.77
C GLU A 456 22.11 -29.80 15.81
N GLU A 457 23.36 -30.19 16.08
CA GLU A 457 24.54 -29.63 15.41
C GLU A 457 24.56 -29.86 13.89
N GLU A 458 24.18 -31.05 13.41
CA GLU A 458 24.15 -31.37 11.98
C GLU A 458 23.18 -30.45 11.22
N GLU A 459 21.98 -30.24 11.77
CA GLU A 459 21.00 -29.33 11.19
C GLU A 459 21.46 -27.87 11.26
N ALA A 460 22.08 -27.46 12.38
CA ALA A 460 22.64 -26.13 12.49
C ALA A 460 23.69 -25.87 11.40
N VAL A 461 24.61 -26.80 11.15
CA VAL A 461 25.65 -26.69 10.11
C VAL A 461 25.05 -26.69 8.71
N SER A 462 24.03 -27.53 8.46
CA SER A 462 23.32 -27.57 7.19
C SER A 462 22.73 -26.20 6.81
N HIS A 463 21.99 -25.57 7.74
CA HIS A 463 21.36 -24.27 7.50
C HIS A 463 22.38 -23.12 7.34
N LEU A 464 23.49 -23.15 8.09
CA LEU A 464 24.57 -22.18 7.92
C LEU A 464 25.20 -22.30 6.53
N THR A 465 25.46 -23.53 6.09
CA THR A 465 26.02 -23.82 4.75
C THR A 465 25.06 -23.36 3.65
N MET A 466 23.75 -23.53 3.81
CA MET A 466 22.77 -22.99 2.87
C MET A 466 22.80 -21.46 2.82
N ALA A 467 22.96 -20.79 3.97
CA ALA A 467 23.04 -19.33 4.04
C ALA A 467 24.31 -18.80 3.35
N GLU A 468 25.47 -19.41 3.60
CA GLU A 468 26.73 -19.09 2.93
C GLU A 468 26.63 -19.22 1.41
N ASN A 469 26.08 -20.35 0.96
CA ASN A 469 25.88 -20.62 -0.47
C ASN A 469 24.93 -19.60 -1.13
N LEU A 470 23.85 -19.21 -0.44
CA LEU A 470 22.92 -18.19 -0.94
C LEU A 470 23.60 -16.83 -1.08
N HIS A 471 24.38 -16.42 -0.07
CA HIS A 471 25.12 -15.16 -0.07
C HIS A 471 26.15 -15.12 -1.20
N GLN A 472 26.95 -16.18 -1.32
CA GLN A 472 27.99 -16.30 -2.35
C GLN A 472 27.37 -16.24 -3.75
N ARG A 473 26.32 -17.01 -4.03
CA ARG A 473 25.67 -17.02 -5.34
C ARG A 473 25.06 -15.66 -5.71
N PHE A 474 24.49 -14.94 -4.75
CA PHE A 474 24.00 -13.59 -5.00
C PHE A 474 25.16 -12.64 -5.34
N THR A 475 26.24 -12.71 -4.57
CA THR A 475 27.45 -11.90 -4.80
C THR A 475 28.05 -12.19 -6.17
N ASP A 476 28.20 -13.46 -6.55
CA ASP A 476 28.71 -13.88 -7.85
C ASP A 476 27.85 -13.37 -9.01
N ARG A 477 26.52 -13.43 -8.86
CA ARG A 477 25.57 -12.93 -9.86
C ARG A 477 25.75 -11.44 -10.15
N PHE A 478 26.15 -10.65 -9.15
CA PHE A 478 26.36 -9.21 -9.27
C PHE A 478 27.84 -8.80 -9.29
N SER A 479 28.77 -9.75 -9.44
CA SER A 479 30.22 -9.50 -9.51
C SER A 479 30.63 -8.50 -10.60
N ASN A 480 29.90 -8.48 -11.72
CA ASN A 480 30.12 -7.56 -12.84
C ASN A 480 29.25 -6.29 -12.79
N ALA A 481 28.43 -6.12 -11.74
CA ALA A 481 27.65 -4.90 -11.57
C ALA A 481 28.57 -3.74 -11.20
N ALA A 482 28.23 -2.51 -11.65
CA ALA A 482 29.00 -1.34 -11.25
C ALA A 482 29.10 -1.27 -9.72
N GLU A 483 30.32 -1.04 -9.23
CA GLU A 483 30.70 -1.10 -7.82
C GLU A 483 29.70 -0.36 -6.92
N ASN A 484 29.24 -1.03 -5.86
CA ASN A 484 28.26 -0.54 -4.87
C ASN A 484 26.83 -0.26 -5.36
N ARG A 485 26.44 -0.66 -6.59
CA ARG A 485 25.04 -0.52 -7.03
C ARG A 485 24.10 -1.62 -6.53
N VAL A 486 24.60 -2.85 -6.40
CA VAL A 486 23.83 -4.01 -5.95
C VAL A 486 24.76 -4.93 -5.16
N SER A 487 24.85 -4.73 -3.84
CA SER A 487 25.65 -5.58 -2.96
C SER A 487 24.88 -5.93 -1.69
N LEU A 488 25.12 -7.13 -1.18
CA LEU A 488 24.72 -7.52 0.17
C LEU A 488 25.80 -7.08 1.17
N PRO A 489 25.45 -6.85 2.45
CA PRO A 489 26.45 -6.81 3.51
C PRO A 489 27.30 -8.09 3.52
N SER A 490 28.48 -8.05 4.14
CA SER A 490 29.32 -9.25 4.28
C SER A 490 28.55 -10.36 5.01
N PHE A 491 28.81 -11.63 4.64
CA PHE A 491 28.11 -12.76 5.26
C PHE A 491 28.27 -12.76 6.79
N GLU A 492 29.51 -12.58 7.28
CA GLU A 492 29.79 -12.47 8.71
C GLU A 492 29.07 -11.27 9.36
N GLY A 493 28.95 -10.15 8.65
CA GLY A 493 28.18 -8.99 9.13
C GLY A 493 26.69 -9.31 9.29
N VAL A 494 26.08 -10.01 8.32
CA VAL A 494 24.68 -10.46 8.41
C VAL A 494 24.51 -11.48 9.53
N LYS A 495 25.41 -12.47 9.61
CA LYS A 495 25.42 -13.53 10.63
C LYS A 495 25.49 -12.94 12.04
N LEU A 496 26.42 -12.03 12.29
CA LEU A 496 26.62 -11.39 13.60
C LEU A 496 25.46 -10.47 13.98
N ALA A 497 24.98 -9.66 13.03
CA ALA A 497 23.80 -8.81 13.25
C ALA A 497 22.56 -9.65 13.58
N ARG A 498 22.36 -10.78 12.89
CA ARG A 498 21.24 -11.69 13.16
C ARG A 498 21.40 -12.42 14.49
N LEU A 499 22.61 -12.79 14.90
CA LEU A 499 22.86 -13.38 16.23
C LEU A 499 22.47 -12.39 17.34
N ARG A 500 22.95 -11.14 17.25
CA ARG A 500 22.59 -10.08 18.19
C ARG A 500 21.08 -9.90 18.29
N ALA A 501 20.41 -9.82 17.14
CA ALA A 501 18.96 -9.66 17.09
C ALA A 501 18.23 -10.91 17.62
N PHE A 502 18.70 -12.13 17.31
CA PHE A 502 18.13 -13.38 17.84
C PHE A 502 18.15 -13.39 19.37
N LEU A 503 19.28 -13.00 19.98
CA LEU A 503 19.45 -12.95 21.43
C LEU A 503 18.55 -11.92 22.15
N VAL A 504 17.90 -11.03 21.41
CA VAL A 504 17.02 -9.95 21.93
C VAL A 504 15.56 -10.16 21.56
N GLU A 505 15.28 -10.65 20.34
CA GLU A 505 13.93 -10.65 19.75
C GLU A 505 13.18 -11.96 19.99
N GLU A 506 13.90 -13.08 20.11
CA GLU A 506 13.34 -14.44 20.16
C GLU A 506 12.94 -14.89 21.57
N ASP A 507 12.36 -16.08 21.64
CA ASP A 507 11.91 -16.70 22.88
C ASP A 507 13.02 -16.74 23.97
N PRO A 508 12.74 -16.27 25.21
CA PRO A 508 13.73 -16.24 26.28
C PRO A 508 14.34 -17.61 26.65
N VAL A 509 13.59 -18.71 26.50
CA VAL A 509 14.10 -20.06 26.76
C VAL A 509 15.11 -20.45 25.69
N LEU A 510 14.77 -20.20 24.43
CA LEU A 510 15.65 -20.50 23.30
C LEU A 510 16.94 -19.67 23.33
N THR A 511 16.83 -18.37 23.61
CA THR A 511 18.00 -17.48 23.73
C THR A 511 18.92 -17.88 24.88
N LYS A 512 18.38 -18.27 26.04
CA LYS A 512 19.18 -18.76 27.17
C LYS A 512 19.97 -20.04 26.82
N ARG A 513 19.35 -20.97 26.09
CA ARG A 513 20.04 -22.16 25.58
C ARG A 513 21.17 -21.78 24.63
N LEU A 514 20.88 -20.90 23.65
CA LEU A 514 21.90 -20.44 22.70
C LEU A 514 23.09 -19.77 23.41
N ARG A 515 22.82 -18.91 24.40
CA ARG A 515 23.88 -18.29 25.23
C ARG A 515 24.79 -19.32 25.87
N THR A 516 24.19 -20.39 26.40
CA THR A 516 24.94 -21.49 27.03
C THR A 516 25.84 -22.19 26.01
N VAL A 517 25.31 -22.51 24.82
CA VAL A 517 26.09 -23.16 23.74
C VAL A 517 27.24 -22.27 23.25
N LEU A 518 27.02 -20.96 23.18
CA LEU A 518 28.02 -19.99 22.72
C LEU A 518 28.98 -19.50 23.83
N GLY A 519 28.79 -19.93 25.07
CA GLY A 519 29.59 -19.46 26.21
C GLY A 519 29.39 -17.98 26.58
N LEU A 520 28.25 -17.39 26.22
CA LEU A 520 27.91 -16.00 26.49
C LEU A 520 27.30 -15.83 27.88
N LYS A 521 27.65 -14.75 28.58
CA LYS A 521 27.03 -14.36 29.87
C LYS A 521 25.58 -13.91 29.68
N GLU A 522 24.86 -13.78 30.80
CA GLU A 522 23.56 -13.10 30.83
C GLU A 522 23.73 -11.66 30.31
N ASP A 523 22.88 -11.25 29.38
CA ASP A 523 22.88 -9.94 28.69
C ASP A 523 24.10 -9.61 27.79
N GLU A 524 25.09 -10.49 27.67
CA GLU A 524 26.22 -10.28 26.75
C GLU A 524 25.75 -10.29 25.29
N LEU A 525 26.15 -9.30 24.48
CA LEU A 525 25.92 -9.29 23.04
C LEU A 525 27.28 -9.31 22.33
N PRO A 526 27.46 -10.15 21.29
CA PRO A 526 28.67 -10.13 20.45
C PRO A 526 28.94 -8.73 19.90
N GLU A 527 30.19 -8.36 19.60
CA GLU A 527 30.52 -7.01 19.08
C GLU A 527 29.64 -6.61 17.89
N GLU A 528 29.29 -5.32 17.82
CA GLU A 528 28.43 -4.84 16.74
C GLU A 528 29.20 -4.83 15.41
N PRO A 529 28.68 -5.47 14.35
CA PRO A 529 29.37 -5.48 13.07
C PRO A 529 29.45 -4.06 12.50
N GLN A 530 30.61 -3.68 11.96
CA GLN A 530 30.71 -2.49 11.11
C GLN A 530 30.01 -2.75 9.78
N VAL A 531 28.67 -2.69 9.77
CA VAL A 531 27.89 -2.87 8.56
C VAL A 531 27.99 -1.59 7.73
N GLN A 532 28.87 -1.57 6.74
CA GLN A 532 28.81 -0.58 5.68
C GLN A 532 27.55 -0.85 4.85
N VAL A 533 26.41 -0.27 5.25
CA VAL A 533 25.25 -0.20 4.38
C VAL A 533 25.68 0.65 3.18
N PRO A 534 25.61 0.15 1.93
CA PRO A 534 26.00 0.93 0.76
C PRO A 534 25.20 2.23 0.74
N GLN A 535 25.87 3.36 0.96
CA GLN A 535 25.21 4.65 0.76
C GLN A 535 25.06 4.86 -0.74
N PRO A 536 23.85 5.20 -1.23
CA PRO A 536 23.70 5.58 -2.62
C PRO A 536 24.62 6.78 -2.87
N LYS A 537 25.57 6.64 -3.80
CA LYS A 537 26.41 7.76 -4.23
C LYS A 537 25.48 8.91 -4.65
N PRO A 538 25.78 10.17 -4.27
CA PRO A 538 25.06 11.31 -4.79
C PRO A 538 25.08 11.21 -6.32
N LYS A 539 23.90 11.28 -6.95
CA LYS A 539 23.84 11.42 -8.41
C LYS A 539 24.54 12.74 -8.76
N GLN A 540 25.67 12.64 -9.46
CA GLN A 540 26.33 13.78 -10.08
C GLN A 540 25.45 14.38 -11.17
#